data_AF-A0AB36CI13-F1
#
_entry.id   AF-A0AB36CI13-F1
#
_cell.length_a   1.000
_cell.length_b   1.000
_cell.length_c   1.000
_cell.angle_alpha   90.00
_cell.angle_beta   90.00
_cell.angle_gamma   90.00
#
_symmetry.space_group_name_H-M   'P 1'
#
loop_
_entity.id
_entity.type
_entity.pdbx_description
1 polymer ?
#
loop_
_entity_poly.entity_id
_entity_poly.type
_entity_poly.pdbx_seq_one_letter_code
_entity_poly.pdbx_strand_id
1 'polypeptide(L)'
;MSKYSSNFDLQPRIPITAWGLVIRAVIAVVVLLTANSIRIPISSWLINPQNAQTGDTPDQVLLSSLIFLLTPVVVFAFLALWMPLVERRGLKTISFPYWRGILPGLVGGTAAVAVPVAIAWPLAMALAEPLDNSPAQDSEIGGTLIGAYVVYFLVRSFLLQGIPEEFLFRGWLFSTTKSKPIFSLVWTALAFTVIHLTSSGGQQSTKDFILYLVMPLGMGAIAGAVVLWTENTWWAAGTHGGFHILLTVLSMLFPFSMGSSTWVVLGIMQLLAAVVMTFVWLRRRN
;
A
#
# COMPACT_ATOMS: atom_id res chain seq x y z
N MET A 1 -18.66 -27.48 -35.42
CA MET A 1 -19.64 -26.77 -34.56
C MET A 1 -19.01 -26.53 -33.20
N SER A 2 -18.47 -25.33 -32.98
CA SER A 2 -17.85 -24.91 -31.72
C SER A 2 -18.94 -24.43 -30.75
N LYS A 3 -19.08 -25.12 -29.62
CA LYS A 3 -20.09 -24.84 -28.59
C LYS A 3 -19.45 -24.29 -27.32
N TYR A 4 -18.55 -23.31 -27.45
CA TYR A 4 -18.03 -22.51 -26.33
C TYR A 4 -17.67 -21.09 -26.79
N SER A 5 -18.67 -20.32 -27.22
CA SER A 5 -18.59 -18.85 -27.19
C SER A 5 -19.05 -18.38 -25.81
N SER A 6 -18.15 -18.33 -24.83
CA SER A 6 -18.49 -17.82 -23.49
C SER A 6 -17.86 -16.45 -23.27
N ASN A 7 -18.70 -15.44 -23.43
CA ASN A 7 -18.56 -14.03 -23.06
C ASN A 7 -17.49 -13.25 -23.82
N PHE A 8 -17.95 -12.55 -24.86
CA PHE A 8 -17.30 -11.36 -25.39
C PHE A 8 -16.78 -10.49 -24.24
N ASP A 9 -15.53 -10.04 -24.33
CA ASP A 9 -15.00 -8.90 -23.59
C ASP A 9 -15.91 -7.70 -23.88
N LEU A 10 -16.96 -7.53 -23.07
CA LEU A 10 -17.84 -6.39 -23.19
C LEU A 10 -17.01 -5.15 -22.88
N GLN A 11 -17.00 -4.20 -23.81
CA GLN A 11 -16.32 -2.94 -23.62
C GLN A 11 -16.80 -2.29 -22.31
N PRO A 12 -15.88 -1.78 -21.47
CA PRO A 12 -16.26 -1.10 -20.25
C PRO A 12 -17.18 0.08 -20.57
N ARG A 13 -18.11 0.41 -19.66
CA ARG A 13 -19.05 1.53 -19.85
C ARG A 13 -18.32 2.88 -19.97
N ILE A 14 -17.19 3.01 -19.28
CA ILE A 14 -16.28 4.14 -19.45
C ILE A 14 -15.18 3.69 -20.42
N PRO A 15 -15.05 4.33 -21.60
CA PRO A 15 -14.01 4.00 -22.57
C PRO A 15 -12.60 4.07 -21.98
N ILE A 16 -11.67 3.29 -22.54
CA ILE A 16 -10.26 3.32 -22.15
C ILE A 16 -9.52 4.40 -22.95
N THR A 17 -9.87 5.66 -22.68
CA THR A 17 -9.22 6.87 -23.21
C THR A 17 -8.44 7.56 -22.09
N ALA A 18 -7.65 8.59 -22.41
CA ALA A 18 -6.94 9.38 -21.38
C ALA A 18 -7.91 9.88 -20.29
N TRP A 19 -9.06 10.45 -20.67
CA TRP A 19 -10.10 10.87 -19.74
C TRP A 19 -10.69 9.71 -18.94
N GLY A 20 -10.95 8.58 -19.61
CA GLY A 20 -11.45 7.39 -18.92
C GLY A 20 -10.48 6.83 -17.88
N LEU A 21 -9.17 6.99 -18.08
CA LEU A 21 -8.14 6.60 -17.10
C LEU A 21 -8.07 7.61 -15.95
N VAL A 22 -8.11 8.91 -16.24
CA VAL A 22 -8.13 9.97 -15.21
C VAL A 22 -9.36 9.82 -14.30
N ILE A 23 -10.54 9.58 -14.86
CA ILE A 23 -11.77 9.35 -14.08
C ILE A 23 -11.59 8.17 -13.12
N ARG A 24 -11.04 7.05 -13.58
CA ARG A 24 -10.81 5.88 -12.73
C ARG A 24 -9.79 6.16 -11.63
N ALA A 25 -8.71 6.88 -11.95
CA ALA A 25 -7.73 7.30 -10.95
C ALA A 25 -8.38 8.18 -9.87
N VAL A 26 -9.16 9.20 -10.27
CA VAL A 26 -9.89 10.07 -9.34
C VAL A 26 -10.87 9.27 -8.48
N ILE A 27 -11.60 8.32 -9.06
CA ILE A 27 -12.54 7.48 -8.31
C ILE A 27 -11.80 6.58 -7.32
N ALA A 28 -10.70 5.95 -7.72
CA ALA A 28 -9.87 5.17 -6.79
C ALA A 28 -9.41 6.02 -5.60
N VAL A 29 -8.98 7.26 -5.86
CA VAL A 29 -8.60 8.23 -4.81
C VAL A 29 -9.77 8.56 -3.90
N VAL A 30 -10.92 8.93 -4.46
CA VAL A 30 -12.13 9.29 -3.69
C VAL A 30 -12.61 8.13 -2.83
N VAL A 31 -12.63 6.91 -3.37
CA VAL A 31 -13.02 5.70 -2.62
C VAL A 31 -12.07 5.48 -1.44
N LEU A 32 -10.76 5.59 -1.65
CA LEU A 32 -9.77 5.39 -0.61
C LEU A 32 -9.84 6.47 0.48
N LEU A 33 -9.93 7.75 0.09
CA LEU A 33 -10.10 8.86 1.04
C LEU A 33 -11.40 8.74 1.83
N THR A 34 -12.50 8.35 1.18
CA THR A 34 -13.80 8.12 1.83
C THR A 34 -13.71 6.96 2.82
N ALA A 35 -13.16 5.82 2.41
CA ALA A 35 -12.96 4.65 3.26
C ALA A 35 -12.13 5.00 4.51
N ASN A 36 -11.08 5.81 4.32
CA ASN A 36 -10.25 6.26 5.43
C ASN A 36 -10.96 7.26 6.35
N SER A 37 -11.77 8.17 5.80
CA SER A 37 -12.46 9.23 6.54
C SER A 37 -13.63 8.72 7.38
N ILE A 38 -14.35 7.69 6.94
CA ILE A 38 -15.49 7.09 7.68
C ILE A 38 -15.09 6.62 9.08
N ARG A 39 -13.81 6.26 9.27
CA ARG A 39 -13.28 5.76 10.53
C ARG A 39 -13.03 6.85 11.56
N ILE A 40 -12.78 8.08 11.13
CA ILE A 40 -12.44 9.21 12.00
C ILE A 40 -13.51 9.44 13.09
N PRO A 41 -14.79 9.65 12.75
CA PRO A 41 -15.82 9.90 13.77
C PRO A 41 -16.01 8.70 14.72
N ILE A 42 -15.89 7.48 14.20
CA ILE A 42 -15.99 6.24 14.98
C ILE A 42 -14.85 6.16 15.99
N SER A 43 -13.62 6.43 15.54
CA SER A 43 -12.43 6.44 16.40
C SER A 43 -12.52 7.51 17.47
N SER A 44 -12.97 8.73 17.15
CA SER A 44 -13.13 9.81 18.14
C SER A 44 -14.22 9.54 19.17
N TRP A 45 -15.26 8.78 18.80
CA TRP A 45 -16.34 8.41 19.72
C TRP A 45 -15.94 7.24 20.64
N LEU A 46 -15.29 6.22 20.09
CA LEU A 46 -14.86 5.01 20.81
C LEU A 46 -13.62 5.25 21.69
N ILE A 47 -12.68 6.04 21.18
CA ILE A 47 -11.40 6.35 21.82
C ILE A 47 -11.51 7.79 22.32
N ASN A 48 -12.28 7.99 23.40
CA ASN A 48 -12.47 9.32 23.99
C ASN A 48 -11.15 9.80 24.63
N PRO A 49 -10.55 10.92 24.16
CA PRO A 49 -9.31 11.46 24.73
C PRO A 49 -9.43 11.83 26.22
N GLN A 50 -10.64 12.11 26.70
CA GLN A 50 -10.90 12.45 28.11
C GLN A 50 -10.83 11.21 29.03
N ASN A 51 -10.92 10.00 28.45
CA ASN A 51 -10.80 8.72 29.15
C ASN A 51 -9.46 8.02 28.85
N ALA A 52 -8.58 8.63 28.06
CA ALA A 52 -7.24 8.12 27.82
C ALA A 52 -6.44 8.24 29.12
N GLN A 53 -6.38 7.14 29.88
CA GLN A 53 -5.43 6.98 30.97
C GLN A 53 -3.99 7.18 30.44
N THR A 54 -3.04 7.41 31.35
CA THR A 54 -1.64 7.81 31.12
C THR A 54 -0.75 6.78 30.38
N GLY A 55 -1.32 6.02 29.45
CA GLY A 55 -0.65 5.03 28.59
C GLY A 55 -1.67 4.21 27.80
N ASP A 56 -1.27 3.69 26.65
CA ASP A 56 -2.09 2.82 25.81
C ASP A 56 -2.41 1.50 26.54
N THR A 57 -3.69 1.11 26.61
CA THR A 57 -4.07 -0.23 27.06
C THR A 57 -4.16 -1.20 25.88
N PRO A 58 -3.92 -2.51 26.10
CA PRO A 58 -4.07 -3.52 25.03
C PRO A 58 -5.44 -3.45 24.33
N ASP A 59 -6.52 -3.23 25.09
CA ASP A 59 -7.87 -3.14 24.57
C ASP A 59 -8.06 -1.93 23.64
N GLN A 60 -7.46 -0.78 23.96
CA GLN A 60 -7.50 0.41 23.11
C GLN A 60 -6.76 0.19 21.79
N VAL A 61 -5.60 -0.47 21.84
CA VAL A 61 -4.79 -0.81 20.65
C VAL A 61 -5.54 -1.81 19.76
N LEU A 62 -6.16 -2.83 20.35
CA LEU A 62 -6.97 -3.81 19.62
C LEU A 62 -8.23 -3.18 19.03
N LEU A 63 -8.91 -2.30 19.76
CA LEU A 63 -10.08 -1.57 19.26
C LEU A 63 -9.72 -0.69 18.05
N SER A 64 -8.58 0.01 18.11
CA SER A 64 -8.04 0.78 16.99
C SER A 64 -7.79 -0.11 15.77
N SER A 65 -7.27 -1.32 15.99
CA SER A 65 -7.06 -2.32 14.94
C SER A 65 -8.38 -2.77 14.30
N LEU A 66 -9.43 -2.99 15.09
CA LEU A 66 -10.75 -3.37 14.56
C LEU A 66 -11.35 -2.26 13.67
N ILE A 67 -11.21 -0.99 14.06
CA ILE A 67 -11.70 0.15 13.26
C ILE A 67 -11.03 0.19 11.88
N PHE A 68 -9.76 -0.19 11.79
CA PHE A 68 -9.03 -0.23 10.53
C PHE A 68 -9.60 -1.21 9.50
N LEU A 69 -10.36 -2.24 9.94
CA LEU A 69 -11.03 -3.19 9.06
C LEU A 69 -12.14 -2.56 8.20
N LEU A 70 -12.62 -1.36 8.55
CA LEU A 70 -13.62 -0.66 7.73
C LEU A 70 -13.08 -0.25 6.35
N THR A 71 -11.79 0.08 6.24
CA THR A 71 -11.20 0.48 4.96
C THR A 71 -11.31 -0.62 3.89
N PRO A 72 -10.81 -1.85 4.13
CA PRO A 72 -10.93 -2.92 3.14
C PRO A 72 -12.39 -3.29 2.88
N VAL A 73 -13.28 -3.26 3.88
CA VAL A 73 -14.72 -3.51 3.66
C VAL A 73 -15.31 -2.53 2.65
N VAL A 74 -15.08 -1.23 2.81
CA VAL A 74 -15.58 -0.20 1.89
C VAL A 74 -14.98 -0.36 0.49
N VAL A 75 -13.67 -0.59 0.40
CA VAL A 75 -12.96 -0.76 -0.88
C VAL A 75 -13.44 -2.01 -1.63
N PHE A 76 -13.56 -3.16 -0.97
CA PHE A 76 -14.04 -4.38 -1.60
C PHE A 76 -15.53 -4.31 -1.96
N ALA A 77 -16.36 -3.64 -1.16
CA ALA A 77 -17.76 -3.36 -1.53
C ALA A 77 -17.84 -2.50 -2.79
N PHE A 78 -17.02 -1.44 -2.88
CA PHE A 78 -16.92 -0.63 -4.09
C PHE A 78 -16.47 -1.47 -5.29
N LEU A 79 -15.39 -2.24 -5.17
CA LEU A 79 -14.88 -3.07 -6.27
C LEU A 79 -15.90 -4.12 -6.73
N ALA A 80 -16.61 -4.75 -5.79
CA ALA A 80 -17.64 -5.74 -6.06
C ALA A 80 -18.83 -5.17 -6.87
N LEU A 81 -19.12 -3.88 -6.71
CA LEU A 81 -20.12 -3.17 -7.50
C LEU A 81 -19.51 -2.64 -8.81
N TRP A 82 -18.39 -1.93 -8.73
CA TRP A 82 -17.78 -1.21 -9.85
C TRP A 82 -17.31 -2.14 -10.97
N MET A 83 -16.62 -3.23 -10.62
CA MET A 83 -16.03 -4.14 -11.60
C MET A 83 -17.08 -4.75 -12.56
N PRO A 84 -18.17 -5.38 -12.07
CA PRO A 84 -19.19 -5.89 -12.98
C PRO A 84 -20.05 -4.79 -13.63
N LEU A 85 -20.34 -3.69 -12.93
CA LEU A 85 -21.26 -2.66 -13.44
C LEU A 85 -20.59 -1.75 -14.48
N VAL A 86 -19.38 -1.29 -14.23
CA VAL A 86 -18.68 -0.30 -15.07
C VAL A 86 -17.63 -0.96 -15.93
N GLU A 87 -16.76 -1.78 -15.35
CA GLU A 87 -15.69 -2.45 -16.10
C GLU A 87 -16.17 -3.66 -16.90
N ARG A 88 -17.38 -4.15 -16.61
CA ARG A 88 -17.96 -5.38 -17.17
C ARG A 88 -17.02 -6.59 -17.02
N ARG A 89 -16.27 -6.64 -15.92
CA ARG A 89 -15.28 -7.68 -15.58
C ARG A 89 -15.56 -8.25 -14.20
N GLY A 90 -15.25 -9.53 -14.01
CA GLY A 90 -15.35 -10.17 -12.69
C GLY A 90 -14.18 -9.81 -11.77
N LEU A 91 -14.37 -9.95 -10.46
CA LEU A 91 -13.32 -9.73 -9.46
C LEU A 91 -12.10 -10.66 -9.63
N LYS A 92 -12.26 -11.80 -10.31
CA LYS A 92 -11.15 -12.71 -10.61
C LYS A 92 -10.04 -12.04 -11.43
N THR A 93 -10.40 -11.02 -12.23
CA THR A 93 -9.42 -10.23 -13.00
C THR A 93 -8.43 -9.48 -12.12
N ILE A 94 -8.78 -9.23 -10.86
CA ILE A 94 -7.91 -8.55 -9.89
C ILE A 94 -7.39 -9.51 -8.81
N SER A 95 -7.44 -10.83 -9.06
CA SER A 95 -7.06 -11.90 -8.12
C SER A 95 -7.99 -12.05 -6.91
N PHE A 96 -9.28 -11.70 -7.03
CA PHE A 96 -10.27 -11.87 -5.96
C PHE A 96 -11.53 -12.66 -6.37
N PRO A 97 -11.97 -13.66 -5.60
CA PRO A 97 -11.21 -14.35 -4.56
C PRO A 97 -10.14 -15.26 -5.18
N TYR A 98 -8.90 -15.16 -4.70
CA TYR A 98 -7.82 -16.12 -5.00
C TYR A 98 -7.07 -16.49 -3.70
N TRP A 99 -7.73 -17.26 -2.85
CA TRP A 99 -7.27 -17.56 -1.48
C TRP A 99 -5.89 -18.23 -1.43
N ARG A 100 -5.60 -19.12 -2.39
CA ARG A 100 -4.30 -19.81 -2.49
C ARG A 100 -3.15 -18.85 -2.81
N GLY A 101 -3.44 -17.67 -3.37
CA GLY A 101 -2.45 -16.65 -3.68
C GLY A 101 -2.18 -15.66 -2.55
N ILE A 102 -2.99 -15.65 -1.47
CA ILE A 102 -2.83 -14.69 -0.36
C ILE A 102 -1.50 -14.90 0.33
N LEU A 103 -1.28 -16.05 0.95
CA LEU A 103 -0.09 -16.26 1.78
C LEU A 103 1.20 -16.16 0.95
N PRO A 104 1.33 -16.82 -0.22
CA PRO A 104 2.50 -16.64 -1.08
C PRO A 104 2.67 -15.19 -1.56
N GLY A 105 1.58 -14.48 -1.85
CA GLY A 105 1.64 -13.09 -2.28
C GLY A 105 2.10 -12.14 -1.18
N LEU A 106 1.52 -12.25 0.02
CA LEU A 106 1.91 -11.40 1.15
C LEU A 106 3.36 -11.65 1.57
N VAL A 107 3.76 -12.92 1.72
CA VAL A 107 5.13 -13.29 2.11
C VAL A 107 6.12 -12.98 0.99
N GLY A 108 5.83 -13.40 -0.25
CA GLY A 108 6.70 -13.19 -1.39
C GLY A 108 6.87 -11.72 -1.76
N GLY A 109 5.78 -10.94 -1.70
CA GLY A 109 5.84 -9.49 -1.86
C GLY A 109 6.64 -8.81 -0.75
N THR A 110 6.46 -9.23 0.51
CA THR A 110 7.27 -8.71 1.63
C THR A 110 8.75 -9.01 1.41
N ALA A 111 9.09 -10.23 0.97
CA ALA A 111 10.47 -10.60 0.65
C ALA A 111 11.04 -9.78 -0.52
N ALA A 112 10.23 -9.48 -1.54
CA ALA A 112 10.65 -8.68 -2.69
C ALA A 112 11.01 -7.24 -2.28
N VAL A 113 10.26 -6.61 -1.38
CA VAL A 113 10.55 -5.26 -0.88
C VAL A 113 11.62 -5.24 0.22
N ALA A 114 11.84 -6.37 0.91
CA ALA A 114 12.84 -6.46 1.98
C ALA A 114 14.26 -6.15 1.48
N VAL A 115 14.62 -6.59 0.27
CA VAL A 115 15.95 -6.34 -0.31
C VAL A 115 16.25 -4.84 -0.47
N PRO A 116 15.45 -4.05 -1.22
CA PRO A 116 15.72 -2.61 -1.34
C PRO A 116 15.61 -1.88 -0.01
N VAL A 117 14.73 -2.29 0.91
CA VAL A 117 14.62 -1.67 2.25
C VAL A 117 15.86 -1.95 3.10
N ALA A 118 16.37 -3.19 3.10
CA ALA A 118 17.57 -3.56 3.85
C ALA A 118 18.83 -2.81 3.38
N ILE A 119 18.89 -2.46 2.08
CA ILE A 119 19.95 -1.61 1.53
C ILE A 119 19.71 -0.13 1.86
N ALA A 120 18.46 0.33 1.74
CA ALA A 120 18.09 1.72 1.98
C ALA A 120 18.27 2.14 3.45
N TRP A 121 17.98 1.27 4.40
CA TRP A 121 18.00 1.60 5.82
C TRP A 121 19.34 2.11 6.35
N PRO A 122 20.47 1.40 6.18
CA PRO A 122 21.77 1.90 6.64
C PRO A 122 22.20 3.18 5.92
N LEU A 123 21.83 3.34 4.64
CA LEU A 123 22.09 4.58 3.88
C LEU A 123 21.28 5.75 4.44
N ALA A 124 20.01 5.51 4.78
CA ALA A 124 19.16 6.52 5.38
C ALA A 124 19.68 6.92 6.77
N MET A 125 20.09 5.95 7.59
CA MET A 125 20.68 6.19 8.90
C MET A 125 21.97 7.01 8.81
N ALA A 126 22.83 6.74 7.82
CA ALA A 126 24.06 7.50 7.59
C ALA A 126 23.80 8.96 7.15
N LEU A 127 22.61 9.26 6.63
CA LEU A 127 22.19 10.60 6.17
C LEU A 127 21.20 11.27 7.13
N ALA A 128 20.81 10.59 8.21
CA ALA A 128 19.86 11.10 9.18
C ALA A 128 20.55 11.97 10.22
N GLU A 129 19.81 12.93 10.76
CA GLU A 129 20.25 13.64 11.94
C GLU A 129 20.18 12.69 13.16
N PRO A 130 21.16 12.75 14.08
CA PRO A 130 21.11 12.01 15.33
C PRO A 130 19.80 12.31 16.07
N LEU A 131 19.24 11.31 16.74
CA LEU A 131 18.12 11.57 17.65
C LEU A 131 18.57 12.53 18.74
N ASP A 132 17.70 13.47 19.12
CA ASP A 132 17.89 14.19 20.37
C ASP A 132 17.99 13.17 21.50
N ASN A 133 19.09 13.25 22.27
CA ASN A 133 19.39 12.37 23.39
C ASN A 133 18.43 12.64 24.57
N SER A 134 17.14 12.42 24.37
CA SER A 134 16.20 12.25 25.47
C SER A 134 16.41 10.85 26.04
N PRO A 135 16.57 10.69 27.36
CA PRO A 135 16.66 9.36 27.95
C PRO A 135 15.44 8.54 27.51
N ALA A 136 15.69 7.38 26.90
CA ALA A 136 14.62 6.40 26.71
C ALA A 136 14.03 6.13 28.10
N GLN A 137 12.74 6.41 28.26
CA GLN A 137 12.06 6.07 29.49
C GLN A 137 11.95 4.54 29.47
N ASP A 138 12.76 3.86 30.30
CA ASP A 138 12.71 2.42 30.50
C ASP A 138 11.39 2.07 31.20
N SER A 139 10.29 2.11 30.47
CA SER A 139 9.01 1.57 30.91
C SER A 139 8.96 0.10 30.51
N GLU A 140 8.83 -0.79 31.48
CA GLU A 140 8.58 -2.20 31.23
C GLU A 140 7.22 -2.36 30.53
N ILE A 141 7.25 -2.65 29.22
CA ILE A 141 6.04 -2.91 28.44
C ILE A 141 5.61 -4.36 28.70
N GLY A 142 4.46 -4.55 29.32
CA GLY A 142 3.91 -5.89 29.57
C GLY A 142 3.65 -6.67 28.28
N GLY A 143 3.89 -7.99 28.31
CA GLY A 143 3.79 -8.86 27.12
C GLY A 143 2.44 -8.82 26.37
N THR A 144 1.33 -8.63 27.08
CA THR A 144 0.00 -8.47 26.47
C THR A 144 -0.09 -7.23 25.58
N LEU A 145 0.54 -6.13 26.00
CA LEU A 145 0.57 -4.88 25.23
C LEU A 145 1.44 -5.02 23.99
N ILE A 146 2.58 -5.71 24.10
CA ILE A 146 3.41 -6.07 22.94
C ILE A 146 2.58 -6.87 21.92
N GLY A 147 1.86 -7.90 22.38
CA GLY A 147 0.98 -8.70 21.52
C GLY A 147 -0.08 -7.86 20.80
N ALA A 148 -0.70 -6.90 21.51
CA ALA A 148 -1.66 -5.98 20.91
C ALA A 148 -1.04 -5.09 19.82
N TYR A 149 0.18 -4.56 20.04
CA TYR A 149 0.89 -3.78 19.03
C TYR A 149 1.29 -4.60 17.81
N VAL A 150 1.69 -5.88 17.98
CA VAL A 150 1.96 -6.77 16.84
C VAL A 150 0.72 -6.90 15.95
N VAL A 151 -0.45 -7.13 16.56
CA VAL A 151 -1.73 -7.16 15.82
C VAL A 151 -1.99 -5.83 15.14
N TYR A 152 -1.83 -4.72 15.86
CA TYR A 152 -2.02 -3.39 15.33
C TYR A 152 -1.17 -3.10 14.10
N PHE A 153 0.14 -3.41 14.14
CA PHE A 153 1.02 -3.16 13.02
C PHE A 153 0.71 -4.06 11.82
N LEU A 154 0.33 -5.32 12.04
CA LEU A 154 -0.11 -6.22 10.96
C LEU A 154 -1.39 -5.71 10.29
N VAL A 155 -2.38 -5.32 11.09
CA VAL A 155 -3.66 -4.78 10.59
C VAL A 155 -3.44 -3.45 9.88
N ARG A 156 -2.68 -2.53 10.48
CA ARG A 156 -2.35 -1.22 9.89
C ARG A 156 -1.60 -1.37 8.57
N SER A 157 -0.64 -2.28 8.50
CA SER A 157 0.22 -2.44 7.33
C SER A 157 -0.51 -3.16 6.19
N PHE A 158 -1.18 -4.28 6.46
CA PHE A 158 -1.82 -5.07 5.42
C PHE A 158 -3.30 -4.74 5.21
N LEU A 159 -4.10 -4.67 6.25
CA LEU A 159 -5.56 -4.54 6.11
C LEU A 159 -5.99 -3.10 5.85
N LEU A 160 -5.32 -2.11 6.47
CA LEU A 160 -5.58 -0.70 6.23
C LEU A 160 -4.89 -0.18 4.96
N GLN A 161 -3.61 -0.47 4.75
CA GLN A 161 -2.84 0.10 3.65
C GLN A 161 -2.67 -0.90 2.50
N GLY A 162 -1.84 -1.93 2.67
CA GLY A 162 -1.34 -2.74 1.57
C GLY A 162 -2.43 -3.41 0.72
N ILE A 163 -3.40 -4.08 1.31
CA ILE A 163 -4.45 -4.78 0.56
C ILE A 163 -5.41 -3.80 -0.13
N PRO A 164 -6.17 -2.94 0.56
CA PRO A 164 -7.17 -2.10 -0.10
C PRO A 164 -6.55 -1.18 -1.16
N GLU A 165 -5.38 -0.59 -0.90
CA GLU A 165 -4.73 0.28 -1.87
C GLU A 165 -4.28 -0.50 -3.10
N GLU A 166 -3.57 -1.61 -2.93
CA GLU A 166 -3.08 -2.37 -4.08
C GLU A 166 -4.19 -3.04 -4.88
N PHE A 167 -5.34 -3.38 -4.27
CA PHE A 167 -6.50 -3.85 -5.02
C PHE A 167 -7.14 -2.77 -5.88
N LEU A 168 -7.10 -1.49 -5.48
CA LEU A 168 -7.50 -0.37 -6.33
C LEU A 168 -6.46 -0.14 -7.43
N PHE A 169 -5.19 0.04 -7.09
CA PHE A 169 -4.16 0.49 -8.04
C PHE A 169 -3.57 -0.65 -8.89
N ARG A 170 -3.13 -1.75 -8.28
CA ARG A 170 -2.46 -2.90 -8.94
C ARG A 170 -3.42 -4.01 -9.34
N GLY A 171 -4.59 -4.06 -8.72
CA GLY A 171 -5.72 -4.88 -9.16
C GLY A 171 -6.51 -4.17 -10.26
N TRP A 172 -7.40 -3.27 -9.87
CA TRP A 172 -8.38 -2.68 -10.79
C TRP A 172 -7.76 -1.78 -11.86
N LEU A 173 -7.03 -0.73 -11.47
CA LEU A 173 -6.47 0.23 -12.44
C LEU A 173 -5.47 -0.47 -13.38
N PHE A 174 -4.51 -1.20 -12.83
CA PHE A 174 -3.49 -1.90 -13.61
C PHE A 174 -4.08 -2.89 -14.63
N SER A 175 -5.10 -3.65 -14.22
CA SER A 175 -5.76 -4.61 -15.12
C SER A 175 -6.52 -3.95 -16.26
N THR A 176 -6.91 -2.68 -16.11
CA THR A 176 -7.64 -1.91 -17.14
C THR A 176 -6.79 -1.67 -18.38
N THR A 177 -5.47 -1.58 -18.24
CA THR A 177 -4.55 -1.35 -19.36
C THR A 177 -3.55 -2.48 -19.53
N LYS A 178 -3.86 -3.69 -19.03
CA LYS A 178 -2.94 -4.84 -18.99
C LYS A 178 -2.30 -5.23 -20.33
N SER A 179 -2.94 -4.88 -21.44
CA SER A 179 -2.39 -5.08 -22.80
C SER A 179 -1.16 -4.21 -23.09
N LYS A 180 -0.96 -3.14 -22.31
CA LYS A 180 0.21 -2.27 -22.33
C LYS A 180 0.91 -2.33 -20.96
N PRO A 181 1.62 -3.43 -20.64
CA PRO A 181 2.10 -3.73 -19.29
C PRO A 181 3.00 -2.66 -18.68
N ILE A 182 3.93 -2.10 -19.45
CA ILE A 182 4.80 -1.01 -18.99
C ILE A 182 3.99 0.26 -18.72
N PHE A 183 3.02 0.56 -19.58
CA PHE A 183 2.11 1.67 -19.34
C PHE A 183 1.32 1.44 -18.04
N SER A 184 0.69 0.26 -17.85
CA SER A 184 -0.01 -0.13 -16.62
C SER A 184 0.83 0.15 -15.37
N LEU A 185 2.08 -0.28 -15.37
CA LEU A 185 3.00 -0.03 -14.25
C LEU A 185 3.18 1.47 -14.01
N VAL A 186 3.57 2.22 -15.05
CA VAL A 186 3.90 3.65 -14.90
C VAL A 186 2.70 4.47 -14.46
N TRP A 187 1.56 4.38 -15.14
CA TRP A 187 0.44 5.28 -14.85
C TRP A 187 -0.21 4.97 -13.51
N THR A 188 -0.26 3.70 -13.08
CA THR A 188 -0.80 3.34 -11.76
C THR A 188 0.15 3.71 -10.63
N ALA A 189 1.48 3.63 -10.84
CA ALA A 189 2.46 4.17 -9.91
C ALA A 189 2.30 5.68 -9.73
N LEU A 190 2.09 6.43 -10.81
CA LEU A 190 1.83 7.87 -10.74
C LEU A 190 0.49 8.18 -10.05
N ALA A 191 -0.59 7.49 -10.39
CA ALA A 191 -1.89 7.67 -9.74
C ALA A 191 -1.82 7.40 -8.23
N PHE A 192 -1.11 6.35 -7.84
CA PHE A 192 -0.82 6.03 -6.44
C PHE A 192 0.07 7.09 -5.77
N THR A 193 1.03 7.67 -6.48
CA THR A 193 1.90 8.72 -5.94
C THR A 193 1.11 9.99 -5.63
N VAL A 194 0.22 10.41 -6.53
CA VAL A 194 -0.50 11.69 -6.40
C VAL A 194 -1.38 11.76 -5.16
N ILE A 195 -2.04 10.66 -4.75
CA ILE A 195 -2.86 10.67 -3.53
C ILE A 195 -2.02 10.97 -2.27
N HIS A 196 -0.73 10.66 -2.29
CA HIS A 196 0.14 10.90 -1.14
C HIS A 196 0.49 12.37 -0.92
N LEU A 197 0.01 13.28 -1.77
CA LEU A 197 -0.01 14.72 -1.48
C LEU A 197 -0.89 15.05 -0.27
N THR A 198 -1.86 14.20 0.08
CA THR A 198 -2.71 14.37 1.27
C THR A 198 -2.22 13.54 2.48
N SER A 199 -1.10 12.82 2.35
CA SER A 199 -0.54 12.03 3.44
C SER A 199 0.28 12.90 4.40
N SER A 200 0.30 12.50 5.68
CA SER A 200 1.21 13.06 6.69
C SER A 200 2.18 11.98 7.16
N GLY A 201 3.45 12.17 6.85
CA GLY A 201 4.59 11.33 7.25
C GLY A 201 5.68 12.12 7.98
N GLY A 202 5.37 13.33 8.46
CA GLY A 202 6.31 14.23 9.14
C GLY A 202 6.78 15.42 8.30
N GLN A 203 6.16 15.67 7.14
CA GLN A 203 6.48 16.83 6.30
C GLN A 203 6.09 18.14 7.00
N GLN A 204 6.99 19.11 7.00
CA GLN A 204 6.76 20.43 7.63
C GLN A 204 6.78 21.58 6.62
N SER A 205 7.33 21.34 5.43
CA SER A 205 7.44 22.34 4.35
C SER A 205 6.93 21.80 3.02
N THR A 206 6.59 22.69 2.07
CA THR A 206 6.20 22.30 0.70
C THR A 206 7.26 21.42 0.03
N LYS A 207 8.55 21.69 0.30
CA LYS A 207 9.66 20.87 -0.19
C LYS A 207 9.57 19.44 0.33
N ASP A 208 9.28 19.27 1.63
CA ASP A 208 9.12 17.94 2.24
C ASP A 208 7.95 17.18 1.63
N PHE A 209 6.82 17.85 1.37
CA PHE A 209 5.69 17.24 0.66
C PHE A 209 6.07 16.73 -0.73
N ILE A 210 6.88 17.49 -1.48
CA ILE A 210 7.35 17.06 -2.82
C ILE A 210 8.35 15.90 -2.70
N LEU A 211 9.34 16.00 -1.81
CA LEU A 211 10.37 14.96 -1.64
C LEU A 211 9.79 13.66 -1.09
N TYR A 212 8.77 13.76 -0.23
CA TYR A 212 8.04 12.60 0.28
C TYR A 212 7.47 11.73 -0.85
N LEU A 213 7.03 12.32 -1.97
CA LEU A 213 6.44 11.59 -3.10
C LEU A 213 7.39 10.57 -3.76
N VAL A 214 8.69 10.70 -3.56
CA VAL A 214 9.67 9.72 -4.05
C VAL A 214 9.42 8.33 -3.43
N MET A 215 9.01 8.29 -2.16
CA MET A 215 8.72 7.05 -1.44
C MET A 215 7.51 6.29 -2.01
N PRO A 216 6.28 6.87 -2.09
CA PRO A 216 5.14 6.18 -2.69
C PRO A 216 5.34 5.93 -4.19
N LEU A 217 6.13 6.73 -4.92
CA LEU A 217 6.51 6.42 -6.29
C LEU A 217 7.31 5.12 -6.37
N GLY A 218 8.32 4.96 -5.51
CA GLY A 218 9.13 3.73 -5.41
C GLY A 218 8.29 2.52 -5.01
N MET A 219 7.49 2.65 -3.95
CA MET A 219 6.54 1.61 -3.50
C MET A 219 5.61 1.20 -4.64
N GLY A 220 5.06 2.19 -5.34
CA GLY A 220 4.14 1.93 -6.42
C GLY A 220 4.78 1.26 -7.64
N ALA A 221 6.02 1.61 -7.95
CA ALA A 221 6.77 1.01 -9.04
C ALA A 221 7.11 -0.46 -8.73
N ILE A 222 7.61 -0.77 -7.53
CA ILE A 222 7.97 -2.15 -7.17
C ILE A 222 6.73 -3.05 -7.07
N ALA A 223 5.62 -2.53 -6.52
CA ALA A 223 4.32 -3.22 -6.49
C ALA A 223 3.81 -3.54 -7.91
N GLY A 224 3.94 -2.59 -8.85
CA GLY A 224 3.61 -2.83 -10.26
C GLY A 224 4.54 -3.86 -10.92
N ALA A 225 5.84 -3.78 -10.63
CA ALA A 225 6.83 -4.71 -11.17
C ALA A 225 6.57 -6.16 -10.70
N VAL A 226 6.29 -6.40 -9.41
CA VAL A 226 5.96 -7.77 -8.95
C VAL A 226 4.69 -8.32 -9.61
N VAL A 227 3.71 -7.47 -9.94
CA VAL A 227 2.50 -7.90 -10.66
C VAL A 227 2.81 -8.30 -12.10
N LEU A 228 3.76 -7.64 -12.78
CA LEU A 228 4.21 -8.08 -14.11
C LEU A 228 4.76 -9.51 -14.11
N TRP A 229 5.45 -9.89 -13.03
CA TRP A 229 6.06 -11.21 -12.87
C TRP A 229 5.08 -12.30 -12.44
N THR A 230 4.14 -11.95 -11.58
CA THR A 230 3.31 -12.92 -10.85
C THR A 230 1.87 -12.96 -11.32
N GLU A 231 1.44 -11.95 -12.08
CA GLU A 231 0.05 -11.73 -12.50
C GLU A 231 -0.95 -11.80 -11.32
N ASN A 232 -0.49 -11.41 -10.13
CA ASN A 232 -1.21 -11.59 -8.88
C ASN A 232 -1.12 -10.36 -7.97
N THR A 233 -2.26 -9.70 -7.74
CA THR A 233 -2.37 -8.50 -6.90
C THR A 233 -1.93 -8.72 -5.45
N TRP A 234 -2.03 -9.96 -4.93
CA TRP A 234 -1.59 -10.26 -3.56
C TRP A 234 -0.08 -10.04 -3.36
N TRP A 235 0.73 -10.15 -4.42
CA TRP A 235 2.15 -9.82 -4.36
C TRP A 235 2.39 -8.32 -4.22
N ALA A 236 1.60 -7.49 -4.88
CA ALA A 236 1.63 -6.04 -4.68
C ALA A 236 1.23 -5.69 -3.24
N ALA A 237 0.13 -6.25 -2.74
CA ALA A 237 -0.29 -6.06 -1.34
C ALA A 237 0.79 -6.51 -0.35
N GLY A 238 1.52 -7.58 -0.68
CA GLY A 238 2.69 -8.04 0.06
C GLY A 238 3.84 -7.03 0.07
N THR A 239 4.20 -6.45 -1.09
CA THR A 239 5.25 -5.42 -1.15
C THR A 239 4.87 -4.17 -0.37
N HIS A 240 3.62 -3.72 -0.46
CA HIS A 240 3.17 -2.51 0.23
C HIS A 240 3.05 -2.75 1.74
N GLY A 241 2.29 -3.77 2.18
CA GLY A 241 2.18 -4.07 3.60
C GLY A 241 3.52 -4.48 4.23
N GLY A 242 4.33 -5.24 3.49
CA GLY A 242 5.68 -5.60 3.89
C GLY A 242 6.59 -4.40 4.12
N PHE A 243 6.51 -3.37 3.25
CA PHE A 243 7.24 -2.11 3.44
C PHE A 243 6.92 -1.46 4.79
N HIS A 244 5.64 -1.35 5.15
CA HIS A 244 5.24 -0.76 6.44
C HIS A 244 5.65 -1.59 7.66
N ILE A 245 5.61 -2.92 7.55
CA ILE A 245 6.12 -3.81 8.61
C ILE A 245 7.61 -3.64 8.79
N LEU A 246 8.38 -3.66 7.70
CA LEU A 246 9.84 -3.47 7.76
C LEU A 246 10.19 -2.10 8.31
N LEU A 247 9.49 -1.05 7.86
CA LEU A 247 9.65 0.31 8.38
C LEU A 247 9.42 0.35 9.89
N THR A 248 8.35 -0.28 10.38
CA THR A 248 8.05 -0.35 11.81
C THR A 248 9.13 -1.09 12.59
N VAL A 249 9.49 -2.30 12.15
CA VAL A 249 10.50 -3.14 12.83
C VAL A 249 11.86 -2.45 12.85
N LEU A 250 12.31 -1.90 11.73
CA LEU A 250 13.60 -1.24 11.65
C LEU A 250 13.63 0.06 12.46
N SER A 251 12.52 0.80 12.52
CA SER A 251 12.41 1.99 13.39
C SER A 251 12.54 1.64 14.87
N MET A 252 12.09 0.46 15.28
CA MET A 252 12.23 0.00 16.67
C MET A 252 13.66 -0.49 16.97
N LEU A 253 14.28 -1.21 16.04
CA LEU A 253 15.59 -1.82 16.24
C LEU A 253 16.76 -0.84 16.03
N PHE A 254 16.59 0.13 15.12
CA PHE A 254 17.63 1.06 14.68
C PHE A 254 17.03 2.46 14.49
N PRO A 255 16.60 3.12 15.58
CA PRO A 255 15.85 4.37 15.50
C PRO A 255 16.73 5.54 15.05
N PHE A 256 16.19 6.38 14.18
CA PHE A 256 16.76 7.68 13.80
C PHE A 256 15.65 8.65 13.40
N SER A 257 15.94 9.96 13.34
CA SER A 257 14.96 10.96 12.90
C SER A 257 14.68 10.81 11.40
N MET A 258 13.48 10.34 11.05
CA MET A 258 13.09 10.23 9.64
C MET A 258 12.77 11.61 9.07
N GLY A 259 13.34 11.90 7.90
CA GLY A 259 13.03 13.13 7.17
C GLY A 259 13.13 12.95 5.67
N SER A 260 13.24 14.07 4.96
CA SER A 260 13.29 14.12 3.50
C SER A 260 14.36 13.21 2.89
N SER A 261 15.56 13.11 3.48
CA SER A 261 16.62 12.20 3.00
C SER A 261 16.19 10.73 3.09
N THR A 262 15.58 10.33 4.20
CA THR A 262 15.08 8.97 4.44
C THR A 262 14.03 8.57 3.41
N TRP A 263 13.02 9.41 3.17
CA TRP A 263 11.95 9.11 2.19
C TRP A 263 12.51 8.96 0.78
N VAL A 264 13.45 9.83 0.39
CA VAL A 264 14.11 9.79 -0.92
C VAL A 264 14.92 8.51 -1.08
N VAL A 265 15.73 8.13 -0.08
CA VAL A 265 16.56 6.91 -0.14
C VAL A 265 15.67 5.66 -0.22
N LEU A 266 14.65 5.55 0.64
CA LEU A 266 13.71 4.42 0.63
C LEU A 266 12.96 4.31 -0.70
N GLY A 267 12.55 5.44 -1.27
CA GLY A 267 11.85 5.50 -2.55
C GLY A 267 12.74 5.14 -3.74
N ILE A 268 13.94 5.72 -3.81
CA ILE A 268 14.90 5.45 -4.89
C ILE A 268 15.29 3.98 -4.92
N MET A 269 15.59 3.36 -3.77
CA MET A 269 16.00 1.94 -3.76
C MET A 269 14.87 1.02 -4.25
N GLN A 270 13.63 1.30 -3.89
CA GLN A 270 12.47 0.56 -4.41
C GLN A 270 12.25 0.83 -5.91
N LEU A 271 12.43 2.06 -6.37
CA LEU A 271 12.33 2.42 -7.78
C LEU A 271 13.42 1.72 -8.63
N LEU A 272 14.66 1.68 -8.14
CA LEU A 272 15.76 0.96 -8.78
C LEU A 272 15.47 -0.55 -8.86
N ALA A 273 14.98 -1.15 -7.77
CA ALA A 273 14.54 -2.54 -7.78
C ALA A 273 13.44 -2.78 -8.82
N ALA A 274 12.44 -1.90 -8.89
CA ALA A 274 11.37 -1.98 -9.88
C ALA A 274 11.90 -1.90 -11.33
N VAL A 275 12.85 -1.00 -11.60
CA VAL A 275 13.51 -0.87 -12.91
C VAL A 275 14.24 -2.16 -13.28
N VAL A 276 15.05 -2.71 -12.36
CA VAL A 276 15.78 -3.97 -12.59
C VAL A 276 14.81 -5.11 -12.84
N MET A 277 13.78 -5.28 -12.00
CA MET A 277 12.76 -6.32 -12.16
C MET A 277 12.04 -6.21 -13.50
N THR A 278 11.65 -4.99 -13.90
CA THR A 278 10.94 -4.74 -15.16
C THR A 278 11.85 -4.99 -16.36
N PHE A 279 13.12 -4.60 -16.29
CA PHE A 279 14.10 -4.84 -17.34
C PHE A 279 14.37 -6.33 -17.55
N VAL A 280 14.57 -7.09 -16.46
CA VAL A 280 14.75 -8.55 -16.54
C VAL A 280 13.49 -9.23 -17.09
N TRP A 281 12.30 -8.76 -16.72
CA TRP A 281 11.03 -9.26 -17.26
C TRP A 281 10.92 -9.04 -18.77
N LEU A 282 11.25 -7.83 -19.24
CA LEU A 282 11.26 -7.51 -20.68
C LEU A 282 12.22 -8.42 -21.46
N ARG A 283 13.42 -8.66 -20.91
CA ARG A 283 14.41 -9.55 -21.54
C ARG A 283 13.97 -11.00 -21.64
N ARG A 284 13.07 -11.47 -20.78
CA ARG A 284 12.54 -12.85 -20.85
C ARG A 284 11.39 -13.02 -21.83
N ARG A 285 10.78 -11.92 -22.29
CA ARG A 285 9.65 -11.93 -23.23
C ARG A 285 10.05 -11.65 -24.68
N ASN A 286 11.25 -11.13 -24.90
CA ASN A 286 11.88 -10.99 -26.21
C ASN A 286 12.75 -12.21 -26.50
#